data_AF-A0A3C1QU77-F1
#
_entry.id   AF-A0A3C1QU77-F1
#
_cell.length_a   1.000
_cell.length_b   1.000
_cell.length_c   1.000
_cell.angle_alpha   90.00
_cell.angle_beta   90.00
_cell.angle_gamma   90.00
#
_symmetry.space_group_name_H-M   'P 1'
#
loop_
_entity.id
_entity.type
_entity.pdbx_description
1 polymer ?
#
loop_
_entity_poly.entity_id
_entity_poly.type
_entity_poly.pdbx_seq_one_letter_code
_entity_poly.pdbx_strand_id
1 'polypeptide(L)'
;MARLARLLPTSTRGRIVVILLLGAIVLAWSEGWFRDELDRWRLAAARQTWLDGDRTTALRELRQVIDRRPDRLEWVVDYARRASDAGEHEEAIRAIEAAEGEFADPSDWAPAIRWEVRQIAAYSLTALGRGEDAIAGCRPFAELPELKDDPSFLNGYAYLRALAGIDLDGASSDIERVLKAFDWPNYELSHRAAITAMDAGDWGTAADRIDRAIGEFEPIHRRFLDEFEGRIAILGAEGGLQQESVREEIARLRTRRETLARRRALMHAHRSRIREQLGDVKRAEADREQVRRLGFDPDQTARLRFADGELLTYAAYLDTKAWILFRSGNASEAERWAVRAVSITDLAWRAEERARREAVDRIVRNEEIDDRVAATRRGVAALHYHLAEIYRAVGKETEATIEDERVRELGFEPGPTLF
;
A
#
# COMPACT_ATOMS: atom_id res chain seq x y z
N MET A 1 57.36 -13.29 -3.22
CA MET A 1 57.82 -13.20 -4.63
C MET A 1 58.12 -14.58 -5.26
N ALA A 2 58.91 -15.47 -4.66
CA ALA A 2 59.34 -16.72 -5.30
C ALA A 2 58.29 -17.87 -5.43
N ARG A 3 57.11 -17.78 -4.78
CA ARG A 3 56.06 -18.81 -4.85
C ARG A 3 54.99 -18.59 -5.92
N LEU A 4 54.86 -17.37 -6.47
CA LEU A 4 53.87 -17.05 -7.52
C LEU A 4 54.33 -17.45 -8.93
N ALA A 5 55.63 -17.63 -9.15
CA ALA A 5 56.18 -17.97 -10.46
C ALA A 5 55.85 -19.39 -10.97
N ARG A 6 55.38 -20.29 -10.09
CA ARG A 6 55.02 -21.68 -10.45
C ARG A 6 53.59 -21.87 -10.95
N LEU A 7 52.75 -20.84 -10.88
CA LEU A 7 51.35 -20.89 -11.32
C LEU A 7 51.11 -20.23 -12.70
N LEU A 8 52.15 -19.72 -13.35
CA LEU A 8 52.02 -19.07 -14.65
C LEU A 8 52.05 -20.13 -15.78
N PRO A 9 51.04 -20.15 -16.66
CA PRO A 9 50.99 -21.09 -17.77
C PRO A 9 52.20 -20.92 -18.71
N THR A 10 52.77 -22.04 -19.14
CA THR A 10 53.96 -22.09 -19.99
C THR A 10 53.66 -21.80 -21.47
N SER A 11 52.40 -21.96 -21.89
CA SER A 11 51.96 -21.68 -23.26
C SER A 11 51.66 -20.20 -23.48
N THR A 12 52.01 -19.69 -24.67
CA THR A 12 51.76 -18.29 -25.08
C THR A 12 50.27 -17.94 -24.97
N ARG A 13 49.36 -18.87 -25.31
CA ARG A 13 47.91 -18.70 -25.15
C ARG A 13 47.49 -18.56 -23.69
N GLY A 14 48.06 -19.37 -22.79
CA GLY A 14 47.75 -19.26 -21.36
C GLY A 14 48.25 -17.94 -20.76
N ARG A 15 49.40 -17.43 -21.19
CA ARG A 15 49.91 -16.12 -20.75
C ARG A 15 49.03 -14.98 -21.22
N ILE A 16 48.55 -15.02 -22.47
CA ILE A 16 47.61 -14.01 -23.01
C ILE A 16 46.30 -14.02 -22.21
N VAL A 17 45.73 -15.19 -21.90
CA VAL A 17 44.51 -15.30 -21.10
C VAL A 17 44.70 -14.73 -19.69
N VAL A 18 45.83 -15.03 -19.04
CA VAL A 18 46.12 -14.48 -17.69
C VAL A 18 46.32 -12.97 -17.73
N ILE A 19 46.98 -12.43 -18.76
CA ILE A 19 47.14 -10.97 -18.93
C ILE A 19 45.79 -10.29 -19.19
N LEU A 20 44.92 -10.89 -20.00
CA LEU A 20 43.57 -10.36 -20.25
C LEU A 20 42.69 -10.43 -19.00
N LEU A 21 42.78 -11.50 -18.20
CA LEU A 21 42.08 -11.61 -16.91
C LEU A 21 42.59 -10.58 -15.89
N LEU A 22 43.91 -10.41 -15.78
CA LEU A 22 44.50 -9.40 -14.91
C LEU A 22 44.15 -7.99 -15.39
N GLY A 23 44.16 -7.76 -16.70
CA GLY A 23 43.71 -6.51 -17.33
C GLY A 23 42.25 -6.22 -17.02
N ALA A 24 41.36 -7.21 -17.14
CA ALA A 24 39.94 -7.09 -16.81
C ALA A 24 39.70 -6.85 -15.32
N ILE A 25 40.45 -7.51 -14.42
CA ILE A 25 40.37 -7.28 -12.98
C ILE A 25 40.85 -5.88 -12.62
N VAL A 26 41.95 -5.42 -13.22
CA VAL A 26 42.48 -4.06 -13.01
C VAL A 26 41.52 -3.01 -13.56
N LEU A 27 40.93 -3.24 -14.74
CA LEU A 27 39.90 -2.39 -15.33
C LEU A 27 38.66 -2.31 -14.43
N ALA A 28 38.14 -3.45 -13.97
CA ALA A 28 37.02 -3.50 -13.03
C ALA A 28 37.36 -2.88 -11.66
N TRP A 29 38.63 -2.87 -11.26
CA TRP A 29 39.11 -2.15 -10.07
C TRP A 29 39.19 -0.65 -10.29
N SER A 30 39.68 -0.21 -11.45
CA SER A 30 39.83 1.21 -11.81
C SER A 30 38.49 1.88 -12.12
N GLU A 31 37.53 1.13 -12.65
CA GLU A 31 36.17 1.60 -12.91
C GLU A 31 35.26 1.52 -11.67
N GLY A 32 35.80 1.14 -10.51
CA GLY A 32 35.06 1.13 -9.25
C GLY A 32 34.07 -0.02 -9.09
N TRP A 33 33.88 -0.88 -10.09
CA TRP A 33 32.89 -1.98 -10.08
C TRP A 33 33.00 -2.89 -8.85
N PHE A 34 34.22 -3.26 -8.42
CA PHE A 34 34.40 -4.07 -7.21
C PHE A 34 34.02 -3.32 -5.92
N ARG A 35 34.15 -1.99 -5.88
CA ARG A 35 33.74 -1.18 -4.72
C ARG A 35 32.22 -1.08 -4.66
N ASP A 36 31.60 -0.81 -5.81
CA ASP A 36 30.14 -0.76 -5.96
C ASP A 36 29.50 -2.08 -5.53
N GLU A 37 30.04 -3.20 -6.02
CA GLU A 37 29.53 -4.50 -5.67
C GLU A 37 29.75 -4.81 -4.17
N LEU A 38 30.93 -4.49 -3.62
CA LEU A 38 31.20 -4.67 -2.19
C LEU A 38 30.24 -3.85 -1.30
N ASP A 39 29.94 -2.61 -1.69
CA ASP A 39 29.00 -1.77 -0.95
C ASP A 39 27.55 -2.26 -1.08
N ARG A 40 27.16 -2.86 -2.21
CA ARG A 40 25.87 -3.60 -2.32
C ARG A 40 25.80 -4.79 -1.37
N TRP A 41 26.86 -5.60 -1.27
CA TRP A 41 26.90 -6.72 -0.32
C TRP A 41 26.80 -6.24 1.13
N ARG A 42 27.43 -5.11 1.46
CA ARG A 42 27.31 -4.49 2.80
C ARG A 42 25.90 -3.98 3.07
N LEU A 43 25.27 -3.32 2.08
CA LEU A 43 23.89 -2.88 2.18
C LEU A 43 22.96 -4.06 2.45
N ALA A 44 23.07 -5.13 1.66
CA ALA A 44 22.26 -6.34 1.83
C ALA A 44 22.49 -7.02 3.19
N ALA A 45 23.73 -7.10 3.66
CA ALA A 45 24.04 -7.65 4.99
C ALA A 45 23.45 -6.81 6.13
N ALA A 46 23.50 -5.48 6.01
CA ALA A 46 22.91 -4.58 7.00
C ALA A 46 21.37 -4.68 7.01
N ARG A 47 20.74 -4.84 5.84
CA ARG A 47 19.30 -5.12 5.73
C ARG A 47 18.91 -6.46 6.33
N GLN A 48 19.69 -7.51 6.10
CA GLN A 48 19.45 -8.80 6.76
C GLN A 48 19.53 -8.65 8.29
N THR A 49 20.52 -7.93 8.80
CA THR A 49 20.66 -7.63 10.23
C THR A 49 19.44 -6.88 10.78
N TRP A 50 18.89 -5.94 10.00
CA TRP A 50 17.65 -5.25 10.36
C TRP A 50 16.47 -6.23 10.47
N LEU A 51 16.33 -7.12 9.48
CA LEU A 51 15.27 -8.12 9.45
C LEU A 51 15.40 -9.15 10.58
N ASP A 52 16.63 -9.45 11.02
CA ASP A 52 16.93 -10.30 12.16
C ASP A 52 16.66 -9.61 13.51
N GLY A 53 16.32 -8.31 13.50
CA GLY A 53 15.86 -7.54 14.65
C GLY A 53 16.92 -6.68 15.33
N ASP A 54 18.20 -6.78 14.92
CA ASP A 54 19.28 -5.92 15.44
C ASP A 54 19.32 -4.58 14.68
N ARG A 55 18.32 -3.74 14.94
CA ARG A 55 18.15 -2.44 14.27
C ARG A 55 19.32 -1.48 14.51
N THR A 56 19.91 -1.50 15.70
CA THR A 56 21.03 -0.63 16.06
C THR A 56 22.29 -0.97 15.28
N THR A 57 22.64 -2.25 15.18
CA THR A 57 23.79 -2.69 14.35
C THR A 57 23.52 -2.42 12.87
N ALA A 58 22.31 -2.74 12.39
CA ALA A 58 21.92 -2.49 11.01
C ALA A 58 22.08 -1.01 10.61
N LEU A 59 21.57 -0.07 11.42
CA LEU A 59 21.69 1.36 11.13
C LEU A 59 23.14 1.83 11.10
N ARG A 60 23.96 1.38 12.06
CA ARG A 60 25.39 1.69 12.08
C ARG A 60 26.12 1.19 10.82
N GLU A 61 25.72 0.03 10.29
CA GLU A 61 26.30 -0.54 9.07
C GLU A 61 25.80 0.17 7.82
N LEU A 62 24.50 0.45 7.71
CA LEU A 62 23.91 1.22 6.62
C LEU A 62 24.55 2.62 6.52
N ARG A 63 24.74 3.30 7.65
CA ARG A 63 25.39 4.61 7.71
C ARG A 63 26.78 4.60 7.06
N GLN A 64 27.59 3.59 7.35
CA GLN A 64 28.92 3.47 6.74
C GLN A 64 28.88 3.27 5.23
N VAL A 65 27.81 2.67 4.70
CA VAL A 65 27.61 2.50 3.25
C VAL A 65 27.20 3.83 2.64
N ILE A 66 26.20 4.51 3.20
CA ILE A 66 25.70 5.77 2.63
C ILE A 66 26.70 6.92 2.75
N ASP A 67 27.51 6.98 3.81
CA ASP A 67 28.57 8.00 3.96
C ASP A 67 29.63 7.88 2.83
N ARG A 68 29.79 6.68 2.26
CA ARG A 68 30.69 6.45 1.11
C ARG A 68 30.00 6.66 -0.23
N ARG A 69 28.66 6.58 -0.25
CA ARG A 69 27.82 6.58 -1.45
C ARG A 69 26.65 7.56 -1.32
N PRO A 70 26.93 8.86 -1.09
CA PRO A 70 25.88 9.88 -1.08
C PRO A 70 25.22 10.03 -2.48
N ASP A 71 25.92 9.60 -3.53
CA ASP A 71 25.47 9.53 -4.92
C ASP A 71 24.40 8.46 -5.18
N ARG A 72 24.06 7.62 -4.20
CA ARG A 72 23.07 6.55 -4.34
C ARG A 72 21.80 6.92 -3.58
N LEU A 73 20.95 7.75 -4.19
CA LEU A 73 19.70 8.23 -3.59
C LEU A 73 18.87 7.10 -2.97
N GLU A 74 18.71 5.99 -3.70
CA GLU A 74 17.94 4.83 -3.25
C GLU A 74 18.46 4.23 -1.92
N TRP A 75 19.77 4.31 -1.66
CA TRP A 75 20.39 3.81 -0.41
C TRP A 75 20.26 4.83 0.71
N VAL A 76 20.39 6.12 0.39
CA VAL A 76 20.20 7.21 1.36
C VAL A 76 18.75 7.24 1.85
N VAL A 77 17.78 7.07 0.96
CA VAL A 77 16.35 7.00 1.30
C VAL A 77 16.04 5.76 2.15
N ASP A 78 16.59 4.60 1.80
CA ASP A 78 16.45 3.37 2.61
C ASP A 78 17.02 3.55 4.03
N TYR A 79 18.21 4.15 4.15
CA TYR A 79 18.76 4.50 5.46
C TYR A 79 17.86 5.48 6.22
N ALA A 80 17.46 6.59 5.60
CA ALA A 80 16.68 7.62 6.27
C ALA A 80 15.33 7.09 6.77
N ARG A 81 14.66 6.24 5.96
CA ARG A 81 13.43 5.55 6.36
C ARG A 81 13.66 4.68 7.60
N ARG A 82 14.69 3.83 7.57
CA ARG A 82 15.02 2.95 8.71
C ARG A 82 15.47 3.73 9.95
N ALA A 83 16.19 4.84 9.78
CA ALA A 83 16.57 5.72 10.88
C ALA A 83 15.34 6.36 11.52
N SER A 84 14.42 6.90 10.70
CA SER A 84 13.12 7.41 11.17
C SER A 84 12.33 6.33 11.89
N ASP A 85 12.31 5.11 11.34
CA ASP A 85 11.60 3.97 11.92
C ASP A 85 12.14 3.56 13.30
N ALA A 86 13.44 3.73 13.53
CA ALA A 86 14.10 3.44 14.80
C ALA A 86 14.03 4.60 15.80
N GLY A 87 13.40 5.72 15.44
CA GLY A 87 13.34 6.93 16.28
C GLY A 87 14.59 7.81 16.19
N GLU A 88 15.53 7.50 15.31
CA GLU A 88 16.74 8.30 15.04
C GLU A 88 16.40 9.46 14.08
N HIS A 89 15.40 10.26 14.45
CA HIS A 89 14.76 11.28 13.60
C HIS A 89 15.75 12.35 13.12
N GLU A 90 16.67 12.78 13.98
CA GLU A 90 17.72 13.74 13.63
C GLU A 90 18.70 13.17 12.59
N GLU A 91 18.97 11.86 12.61
CA GLU A 91 19.80 11.22 11.58
C GLU A 91 19.05 11.07 10.26
N ALA A 92 17.76 10.71 10.31
CA ALA A 92 16.91 10.65 9.13
C ALA A 92 16.84 12.01 8.42
N ILE A 93 16.59 13.09 9.16
CA ILE A 93 16.55 14.45 8.62
C ILE A 93 17.87 14.82 7.97
N ARG A 94 19.01 14.62 8.65
CA ARG A 94 20.33 14.93 8.09
C ARG A 94 20.62 14.16 6.80
N ALA A 95 20.24 12.89 6.72
CA ALA A 95 20.43 12.07 5.53
C ALA A 95 19.60 12.60 4.35
N ILE A 96 18.36 13.01 4.59
CA ILE A 96 17.48 13.58 3.57
C ILE A 96 17.99 14.96 3.11
N GLU A 97 18.39 15.84 4.03
CA GLU A 97 18.96 17.15 3.69
C GLU A 97 20.25 17.01 2.87
N ALA A 98 21.10 16.03 3.20
CA ALA A 98 22.30 15.72 2.43
C ALA A 98 21.95 15.22 1.01
N ALA A 99 20.96 14.34 0.88
CA ALA A 99 20.47 13.89 -0.44
C ALA A 99 19.91 15.05 -1.26
N GLU A 100 19.11 15.93 -0.66
CA GLU A 100 18.57 17.10 -1.35
C GLU A 100 19.64 18.09 -1.81
N GLY A 101 20.75 18.19 -1.07
CA GLY A 101 21.92 18.96 -1.48
C GLY A 101 22.67 18.34 -2.66
N GLU A 102 22.83 17.00 -2.66
CA GLU A 102 23.51 16.26 -3.73
C GLU A 102 22.66 16.18 -5.02
N PHE A 103 21.34 16.03 -4.88
CA PHE A 103 20.36 15.93 -5.98
C PHE A 103 19.49 17.19 -6.11
N ALA A 104 20.14 18.36 -6.07
CA ALA A 104 19.44 19.64 -6.02
C ALA A 104 18.74 20.03 -7.33
N ASP A 105 19.13 19.46 -8.49
CA ASP A 105 18.49 19.78 -9.76
C ASP A 105 17.10 19.10 -9.82
N PRO A 106 16.00 19.85 -10.05
CA PRO A 106 14.68 19.26 -10.21
C PRO A 106 14.57 18.21 -11.33
N SER A 107 15.50 18.21 -12.30
CA SER A 107 15.59 17.20 -13.35
C SER A 107 16.23 15.88 -12.90
N ASP A 108 16.90 15.85 -11.74
CA ASP A 108 17.53 14.65 -11.19
C ASP A 108 16.51 13.62 -10.67
N TRP A 109 15.27 14.04 -10.45
CA TRP A 109 14.22 13.25 -9.83
C TRP A 109 12.81 13.70 -10.20
N ALA A 110 11.95 12.73 -10.47
CA ALA A 110 10.52 12.99 -10.68
C ALA A 110 9.89 13.61 -9.41
N PRO A 111 8.89 14.50 -9.55
CA PRO A 111 8.21 15.12 -8.40
C PRO A 111 7.68 14.13 -7.35
N ALA A 112 7.24 12.95 -7.76
CA ALA A 112 6.77 11.91 -6.84
C ALA A 112 7.89 11.37 -5.92
N ILE A 113 9.10 11.18 -6.46
CA ILE A 113 10.27 10.72 -5.68
C ILE A 113 10.68 11.81 -4.69
N ARG A 114 10.69 13.07 -5.15
CA ARG A 114 10.94 14.22 -4.28
C ARG A 114 9.98 14.29 -3.10
N TRP A 115 8.70 14.05 -3.37
CA TRP A 115 7.69 14.00 -2.34
C TRP A 115 7.95 12.88 -1.34
N GLU A 116 8.21 11.65 -1.81
CA GLU A 116 8.50 10.50 -0.95
C GLU A 116 9.71 10.75 -0.03
N VAL A 117 10.79 11.33 -0.58
CA VAL A 117 11.99 11.70 0.17
C VAL A 117 11.67 12.77 1.22
N ARG A 118 11.00 13.86 0.83
CA ARG A 118 10.63 14.94 1.74
C ARG A 118 9.68 14.48 2.85
N GLN A 119 8.79 13.53 2.55
CA GLN A 119 7.83 13.00 3.49
C GLN A 119 8.52 12.31 4.68
N ILE A 120 9.63 11.59 4.46
CA ILE A 120 10.41 10.95 5.54
C ILE A 120 10.93 12.00 6.53
N ALA A 121 11.53 13.08 6.02
CA ALA A 121 12.02 14.17 6.87
C ALA A 121 10.87 14.88 7.58
N ALA A 122 9.72 15.07 6.91
CA ALA A 122 8.55 15.71 7.50
C ALA A 122 7.98 14.90 8.67
N TYR A 123 7.86 13.56 8.55
CA TYR A 123 7.46 12.71 9.68
C TYR A 123 8.42 12.82 10.86
N SER A 124 9.73 12.76 10.60
CA SER A 124 10.76 12.93 11.63
C SER A 124 10.70 14.31 12.30
N LEU A 125 10.48 15.39 11.54
CA LEU A 125 10.29 16.74 12.09
C LEU A 125 9.05 16.81 12.97
N THR A 126 7.93 16.24 12.53
CA THR A 126 6.69 16.20 13.32
C THR A 126 6.87 15.40 14.61
N ALA A 127 7.56 14.25 14.58
CA ALA A 127 7.87 13.44 15.76
C ALA A 127 8.73 14.21 16.78
N LEU A 128 9.62 15.09 16.32
CA LEU A 128 10.42 15.99 17.15
C LEU A 128 9.67 17.24 17.63
N GLY A 129 8.36 17.35 17.36
CA GLY A 129 7.55 18.53 17.70
C GLY A 129 7.80 19.74 16.80
N ARG A 130 8.54 19.59 15.70
CA ARG A 130 8.86 20.63 14.70
C ARG A 130 7.86 20.62 13.56
N GLY A 131 6.57 20.58 13.90
CA GLY A 131 5.47 20.48 12.93
C GLY A 131 5.41 21.63 11.93
N GLU A 132 5.72 22.86 12.36
CA GLU A 132 5.75 24.03 11.47
C GLU A 132 6.82 23.88 10.38
N ASP A 133 8.03 23.43 10.73
CA ASP A 133 9.12 23.16 9.79
C ASP A 133 8.72 22.07 8.78
N ALA A 134 8.07 21.00 9.27
CA ALA A 134 7.59 19.91 8.45
C ALA A 134 6.60 20.42 7.37
N ILE A 135 5.58 21.19 7.79
CA ILE A 135 4.58 21.73 6.87
C ILE A 135 5.17 22.76 5.92
N ALA A 136 6.08 23.61 6.40
CA ALA A 136 6.76 24.59 5.55
C ALA A 136 7.57 23.91 4.43
N GLY A 137 8.28 22.81 4.74
CA GLY A 137 9.05 22.04 3.75
C GLY A 137 8.19 21.31 2.71
N CYS A 138 6.97 20.90 3.08
CA CYS A 138 6.04 20.21 2.18
C CYS A 138 5.20 21.17 1.31
N ARG A 139 4.95 22.40 1.75
CA ARG A 139 4.07 23.35 1.07
C ARG A 139 4.39 23.59 -0.42
N PRO A 140 5.67 23.71 -0.86
CA PRO A 140 5.99 23.94 -2.27
C PRO A 140 5.50 22.83 -3.20
N PHE A 141 5.30 21.60 -2.70
CA PHE A 141 4.82 20.47 -3.49
C PHE A 141 3.33 20.58 -3.85
N ALA A 142 2.54 21.31 -3.07
CA ALA A 142 1.12 21.54 -3.36
C ALA A 142 0.89 22.39 -4.62
N GLU A 143 1.90 23.17 -5.01
CA GLU A 143 1.87 24.01 -6.21
C GLU A 143 2.31 23.27 -7.48
N LEU A 144 2.84 22.04 -7.35
CA LEU A 144 3.31 21.24 -8.49
C LEU A 144 2.11 20.64 -9.24
N PRO A 145 1.91 20.96 -10.54
CA PRO A 145 0.78 20.46 -11.31
C PRO A 145 0.65 18.93 -11.35
N GLU A 146 1.75 18.21 -11.24
CA GLU A 146 1.83 16.76 -11.26
C GLU A 146 1.34 16.13 -9.95
N LEU A 147 1.40 16.86 -8.83
CA LEU A 147 1.06 16.35 -7.49
C LEU A 147 -0.23 16.93 -6.93
N LYS A 148 -0.68 18.10 -7.41
CA LYS A 148 -1.83 18.82 -6.83
C LYS A 148 -3.13 18.01 -6.78
N ASP A 149 -3.28 17.00 -7.63
CA ASP A 149 -4.43 16.09 -7.72
C ASP A 149 -4.05 14.63 -7.44
N ASP A 150 -2.78 14.36 -7.09
CA ASP A 150 -2.30 13.02 -6.78
C ASP A 150 -2.82 12.56 -5.41
N PRO A 151 -3.55 11.43 -5.31
CA PRO A 151 -4.13 10.98 -4.06
C PRO A 151 -3.11 10.67 -2.95
N SER A 152 -1.93 10.19 -3.32
CA SER A 152 -0.87 9.85 -2.36
C SER A 152 -0.30 11.11 -1.73
N PHE A 153 0.00 12.13 -2.54
CA PHE A 153 0.41 13.46 -2.08
C PHE A 153 -0.66 14.09 -1.18
N LEU A 154 -1.90 14.18 -1.67
CA LEU A 154 -2.99 14.84 -0.94
C LEU A 154 -3.23 14.19 0.42
N ASN A 155 -3.25 12.85 0.48
CA ASN A 155 -3.39 12.14 1.75
C ASN A 155 -2.19 12.36 2.66
N GLY A 156 -0.96 12.19 2.16
CA GLY A 156 0.23 12.31 2.99
C GLY A 156 0.42 13.73 3.56
N TYR A 157 0.12 14.76 2.76
CA TYR A 157 0.19 16.14 3.22
C TYR A 157 -0.96 16.52 4.16
N ALA A 158 -2.18 16.01 3.94
CA ALA A 158 -3.27 16.14 4.90
C ALA A 158 -2.95 15.46 6.24
N TYR A 159 -2.35 14.27 6.19
CA TYR A 159 -1.97 13.51 7.37
C TYR A 159 -0.86 14.20 8.18
N LEU A 160 0.18 14.73 7.54
CA LEU A 160 1.23 15.52 8.21
C LEU A 160 0.64 16.76 8.91
N ARG A 161 -0.27 17.48 8.24
CA ARG A 161 -1.00 18.62 8.83
C ARG A 161 -1.81 18.20 10.06
N ALA A 162 -2.49 17.06 9.98
CA ALA A 162 -3.25 16.50 11.10
C ALA A 162 -2.34 16.10 12.27
N LEU A 163 -1.23 15.40 12.02
CA LEU A 163 -0.24 15.04 13.04
C LEU A 163 0.34 16.29 13.73
N ALA A 164 0.68 17.32 12.96
CA ALA A 164 1.18 18.59 13.49
C ALA A 164 0.09 19.43 14.16
N GLY A 165 -1.19 19.21 13.86
CA GLY A 165 -2.29 20.06 14.33
C GLY A 165 -2.33 21.43 13.66
N ILE A 166 -1.86 21.52 12.41
CA ILE A 166 -1.68 22.76 11.66
C ILE A 166 -2.53 22.67 10.39
N ASP A 167 -3.25 23.75 10.04
CA ASP A 167 -4.05 23.83 8.80
C ASP A 167 -5.03 22.63 8.63
N LEU A 168 -5.84 22.38 9.67
CA LEU A 168 -6.79 21.26 9.67
C LEU A 168 -7.92 21.43 8.62
N ASP A 169 -8.28 22.67 8.30
CA ASP A 169 -9.26 22.98 7.25
C ASP A 169 -8.73 22.59 5.87
N GLY A 170 -7.48 22.96 5.56
CA GLY A 170 -6.81 22.52 4.34
C GLY A 170 -6.65 21.01 4.29
N ALA A 171 -6.30 20.36 5.41
CA ALA A 171 -6.18 18.91 5.50
C ALA A 171 -7.52 18.23 5.22
N SER A 172 -8.62 18.76 5.77
CA SER A 172 -9.97 18.27 5.53
C SER A 172 -10.37 18.39 4.05
N SER A 173 -10.08 19.52 3.41
CA SER A 173 -10.35 19.74 1.99
C SER A 173 -9.62 18.71 1.10
N ASP A 174 -8.34 18.46 1.37
CA ASP A 174 -7.55 17.53 0.57
C ASP A 174 -7.98 16.07 0.77
N ILE A 175 -8.25 15.64 2.01
CA ILE A 175 -8.72 14.26 2.24
C ILE A 175 -10.11 14.01 1.65
N GLU A 176 -10.99 15.03 1.60
CA GLU A 176 -12.29 14.92 0.92
C GLU A 176 -12.13 14.76 -0.59
N ARG A 177 -11.18 15.47 -1.21
CA ARG A 177 -10.86 15.29 -2.63
C ARG A 177 -10.37 13.87 -2.92
N VAL A 178 -9.51 13.33 -2.06
CA VAL A 178 -9.03 11.94 -2.15
C VAL A 178 -10.19 10.96 -2.01
N LEU A 179 -11.00 11.08 -0.96
CA LEU A 179 -12.11 10.15 -0.73
C LEU A 179 -13.18 10.22 -1.82
N LYS A 180 -13.38 11.39 -2.45
CA LYS A 180 -14.27 11.53 -3.61
C LYS A 180 -13.76 10.78 -4.84
N ALA A 181 -12.45 10.70 -5.05
CA ALA A 181 -11.88 9.87 -6.10
C ALA A 181 -12.04 8.36 -5.83
N PHE A 182 -12.21 7.99 -4.55
CA PHE A 182 -12.46 6.63 -4.06
C PHE A 182 -13.93 6.41 -3.67
N ASP A 183 -14.88 7.07 -4.35
CA ASP A 183 -16.33 6.90 -4.13
C ASP A 183 -16.83 5.56 -4.71
N TRP A 184 -16.27 4.47 -4.21
CA TRP A 184 -16.72 3.14 -4.55
C TRP A 184 -18.11 2.90 -3.96
N PRO A 185 -19.03 2.32 -4.75
CA PRO A 185 -20.31 1.87 -4.22
C PRO A 185 -20.11 0.93 -3.03
N ASN A 186 -21.00 0.99 -2.04
CA ASN A 186 -20.91 0.14 -0.84
C ASN A 186 -20.77 -1.35 -1.16
N TYR A 187 -21.45 -1.84 -2.21
CA TYR A 187 -21.35 -3.24 -2.63
C TYR A 187 -19.92 -3.63 -3.03
N GLU A 188 -19.15 -2.71 -3.62
CA GLU A 188 -17.79 -2.99 -4.09
C GLU A 188 -16.83 -3.05 -2.90
N LEU A 189 -17.00 -2.16 -1.92
CA LEU A 189 -16.28 -2.22 -0.65
C LEU A 189 -16.58 -3.51 0.11
N SER A 190 -17.86 -3.90 0.21
CA SER A 190 -18.28 -5.16 0.83
C SER A 190 -17.69 -6.37 0.09
N HIS A 191 -17.66 -6.35 -1.24
CA HIS A 191 -17.12 -7.44 -2.04
C HIS A 191 -15.60 -7.58 -1.88
N ARG A 192 -14.86 -6.47 -1.96
CA ARG A 192 -13.41 -6.45 -1.74
C ARG A 192 -13.07 -6.96 -0.33
N ALA A 193 -13.77 -6.49 0.70
CA ALA A 193 -13.60 -6.97 2.06
C ALA A 193 -13.88 -8.49 2.20
N ALA A 194 -14.86 -9.03 1.46
CA ALA A 194 -15.13 -10.46 1.46
C ALA A 194 -13.97 -11.28 0.86
N ILE A 195 -13.35 -10.78 -0.20
CA ILE A 195 -12.19 -11.42 -0.84
C ILE A 195 -10.99 -11.38 0.10
N THR A 196 -10.70 -10.23 0.70
CA THR A 196 -9.63 -10.10 1.68
C THR A 196 -9.84 -11.03 2.88
N ALA A 197 -11.07 -11.15 3.38
CA ALA A 197 -11.40 -12.10 4.46
C ALA A 197 -11.21 -13.57 4.01
N MET A 198 -11.59 -13.90 2.77
CA MET A 198 -11.34 -15.22 2.18
C MET A 198 -9.84 -15.52 2.10
N ASP A 199 -9.02 -14.55 1.68
CA ASP A 199 -7.58 -14.70 1.59
C ASP A 199 -6.96 -14.83 2.99
N ALA A 200 -7.45 -14.07 3.99
CA ALA A 200 -7.13 -14.24 5.40
C ALA A 200 -7.57 -15.60 5.99
N GLY A 201 -8.45 -16.35 5.31
CA GLY A 201 -9.00 -17.62 5.79
C GLY A 201 -10.11 -17.46 6.82
N ASP A 202 -10.62 -16.24 7.00
CA ASP A 202 -11.77 -15.93 7.83
C ASP A 202 -13.05 -16.14 7.02
N TRP A 203 -13.43 -17.40 6.86
CA TRP A 203 -14.57 -17.81 6.04
C TRP A 203 -15.92 -17.30 6.57
N GLY A 204 -16.02 -17.07 7.88
CA GLY A 204 -17.21 -16.48 8.51
C GLY A 204 -17.39 -15.03 8.09
N THR A 205 -16.36 -14.20 8.29
CA THR A 205 -16.41 -12.80 7.84
C THR A 205 -16.55 -12.71 6.32
N ALA A 206 -15.88 -13.58 5.57
CA ALA A 206 -16.03 -13.63 4.11
C ALA A 206 -17.48 -13.86 3.69
N ALA A 207 -18.19 -14.79 4.35
CA ALA A 207 -19.60 -15.08 4.08
C ALA A 207 -20.51 -13.89 4.37
N ASP A 208 -20.35 -13.25 5.53
CA ASP A 208 -21.15 -12.07 5.91
C ASP A 208 -20.95 -10.91 4.92
N ARG A 209 -19.69 -10.66 4.53
CA ARG A 209 -19.33 -9.56 3.63
C ARG A 209 -19.81 -9.81 2.19
N ILE A 210 -19.72 -11.05 1.69
CA ILE A 210 -20.18 -11.35 0.33
C ILE A 210 -21.71 -11.34 0.23
N ASP A 211 -22.41 -11.81 1.26
CA ASP A 211 -23.88 -11.74 1.29
C ASP A 211 -24.36 -10.29 1.40
N ARG A 212 -23.68 -9.45 2.18
CA ARG A 212 -23.93 -8.01 2.20
C ARG A 212 -23.69 -7.36 0.83
N ALA A 213 -22.57 -7.67 0.17
CA ALA A 213 -22.26 -7.13 -1.16
C ALA A 213 -23.36 -7.47 -2.18
N ILE A 214 -23.80 -8.74 -2.19
CA ILE A 214 -24.89 -9.18 -3.07
C ILE A 214 -26.21 -8.50 -2.70
N GLY A 215 -26.52 -8.36 -1.40
CA GLY A 215 -27.72 -7.67 -0.93
C GLY A 215 -27.76 -6.19 -1.32
N GLU A 216 -26.62 -5.50 -1.31
CA GLU A 216 -26.47 -4.11 -1.75
C GLU A 216 -26.52 -3.97 -3.27
N PHE A 217 -25.99 -4.95 -4.01
CA PHE A 217 -25.92 -4.93 -5.47
C PHE A 217 -27.22 -5.34 -6.17
N GLU A 218 -27.94 -6.34 -5.65
CA GLU A 218 -29.09 -6.95 -6.32
C GLU A 218 -30.23 -5.94 -6.63
N PRO A 219 -30.60 -4.99 -5.74
CA PRO A 219 -31.59 -3.96 -6.05
C PRO A 219 -31.16 -3.04 -7.20
N ILE A 220 -29.86 -2.72 -7.29
CA ILE A 220 -29.28 -1.87 -8.35
C ILE A 220 -29.36 -2.60 -9.69
N HIS A 221 -28.95 -3.87 -9.70
CA HIS A 221 -28.97 -4.70 -10.90
C HIS A 221 -30.41 -4.93 -11.40
N ARG A 222 -31.35 -5.24 -10.49
CA ARG A 222 -32.76 -5.44 -10.84
C ARG A 222 -33.37 -4.18 -11.45
N ARG A 223 -33.22 -3.03 -10.78
CA ARG A 223 -33.72 -1.74 -11.30
C ARG A 223 -33.15 -1.43 -12.68
N PHE A 224 -31.86 -1.68 -12.88
CA PHE A 224 -31.25 -1.48 -14.19
C PHE A 224 -31.86 -2.39 -15.27
N LEU A 225 -32.09 -3.67 -14.99
CA LEU A 225 -32.69 -4.59 -15.95
C LEU A 225 -34.13 -4.20 -16.30
N ASP A 226 -34.94 -3.82 -15.31
CA ASP A 226 -36.31 -3.37 -15.51
C ASP A 226 -36.36 -2.11 -16.41
N GLU A 227 -35.44 -1.15 -16.17
CA GLU A 227 -35.32 0.05 -17.00
C GLU A 227 -34.74 -0.22 -18.40
N PHE A 228 -33.81 -1.18 -18.50
CA PHE A 228 -33.10 -1.51 -19.73
C PHE A 228 -34.06 -2.00 -20.81
N GLU A 229 -34.97 -2.93 -20.48
CA GLU A 229 -35.91 -3.50 -21.46
C GLU A 229 -36.85 -2.42 -22.02
N GLY A 230 -37.41 -1.57 -21.15
CA GLY A 230 -38.25 -0.46 -21.56
C GLY A 230 -37.52 0.56 -22.43
N ARG A 231 -36.29 0.95 -22.05
CA ARG A 231 -35.48 1.90 -22.83
C ARG A 231 -35.09 1.37 -24.19
N ILE A 232 -34.68 0.10 -24.30
CA ILE A 232 -34.33 -0.51 -25.58
C ILE A 232 -35.55 -0.59 -26.50
N ALA A 233 -36.73 -0.93 -25.97
CA ALA A 233 -37.97 -0.97 -26.75
C ALA A 233 -38.34 0.42 -27.31
N ILE A 234 -38.24 1.48 -26.50
CA ILE A 234 -38.52 2.86 -26.90
C ILE A 234 -37.53 3.30 -27.99
N LEU A 235 -36.22 3.15 -27.74
CA LEU A 235 -35.17 3.57 -28.67
C LEU A 235 -35.22 2.79 -30.01
N GLY A 236 -35.72 1.55 -29.98
CA GLY A 236 -35.88 0.71 -31.18
C GLY A 236 -37.11 1.03 -32.02
N ALA A 237 -38.16 1.63 -31.43
CA ALA A 237 -39.44 1.86 -32.10
C ALA A 237 -39.49 3.13 -32.97
N GLU A 238 -38.68 4.15 -32.69
CA GLU A 238 -38.82 5.50 -33.28
C GLU A 238 -38.11 5.71 -34.65
N GLY A 239 -37.85 4.66 -35.43
CA GLY A 239 -36.94 4.80 -36.60
C GLY A 239 -35.52 5.29 -36.22
N GLY A 240 -35.26 5.40 -34.92
CA GLY A 240 -34.07 5.99 -34.31
C GLY A 240 -32.80 5.19 -34.56
N LEU A 241 -32.92 3.90 -34.92
CA LEU A 241 -31.78 3.06 -35.31
C LEU A 241 -30.98 3.62 -36.50
N GLN A 242 -31.56 4.51 -37.31
CA GLN A 242 -30.82 5.22 -38.36
C GLN A 242 -29.94 6.36 -37.81
N GLN A 243 -30.30 6.94 -36.67
CA GLN A 243 -29.52 7.98 -35.99
C GLN A 243 -28.34 7.36 -35.22
N GLU A 244 -27.14 7.92 -35.41
CA GLU A 244 -25.92 7.45 -34.74
C GLU A 244 -26.03 7.56 -33.21
N SER A 245 -26.59 8.66 -32.70
CA SER A 245 -26.77 8.91 -31.26
C SER A 245 -27.59 7.83 -30.55
N VAL A 246 -28.60 7.27 -31.22
CA VAL A 246 -29.44 6.18 -30.69
C VAL A 246 -28.67 4.85 -30.70
N ARG A 247 -27.90 4.58 -31.76
CA ARG A 247 -27.03 3.39 -31.83
C ARG A 247 -25.95 3.42 -30.74
N GLU A 248 -25.32 4.57 -30.52
CA GLU A 248 -24.37 4.79 -29.43
C GLU A 248 -25.01 4.56 -28.06
N GLU A 249 -26.21 5.09 -27.82
CA GLU A 249 -26.90 4.90 -26.54
C GLU A 249 -27.26 3.44 -26.29
N ILE A 250 -27.75 2.71 -27.30
CA ILE A 250 -28.01 1.28 -27.20
C ILE A 250 -26.71 0.51 -26.88
N ALA A 251 -25.59 0.87 -27.52
CA ALA A 251 -24.30 0.26 -27.24
C ALA A 251 -23.82 0.54 -25.81
N ARG A 252 -23.99 1.78 -25.32
CA ARG A 252 -23.70 2.16 -23.91
C ARG A 252 -24.53 1.34 -22.92
N LEU A 253 -25.84 1.21 -23.16
CA LEU A 253 -26.73 0.41 -22.31
C LEU A 253 -26.35 -1.07 -22.30
N ARG A 254 -26.02 -1.65 -23.45
CA ARG A 254 -25.55 -3.05 -23.55
C ARG A 254 -24.23 -3.27 -22.81
N THR A 255 -23.27 -2.38 -22.99
CA THR A 255 -21.99 -2.40 -22.26
C THR A 255 -22.21 -2.34 -20.75
N ARG A 256 -23.12 -1.47 -20.30
CA ARG A 256 -23.48 -1.37 -18.87
C ARG A 256 -24.15 -2.65 -18.35
N ARG A 257 -25.04 -3.27 -19.13
CA ARG A 257 -25.67 -4.55 -18.80
C ARG A 257 -24.63 -5.66 -18.62
N GLU A 258 -23.72 -5.80 -19.58
CA GLU A 258 -22.64 -6.80 -19.51
C GLU A 258 -21.74 -6.57 -18.31
N THR A 259 -21.40 -5.31 -18.02
CA THR A 259 -20.59 -4.94 -16.87
C THR A 259 -21.26 -5.33 -15.55
N LEU A 260 -22.56 -5.07 -15.40
CA LEU A 260 -23.32 -5.47 -14.20
C LEU A 260 -23.48 -7.00 -14.10
N ALA A 261 -23.73 -7.68 -15.23
CA ALA A 261 -23.80 -9.14 -15.27
C ALA A 261 -22.47 -9.78 -14.83
N ARG A 262 -21.34 -9.25 -15.31
CA ARG A 262 -20.00 -9.69 -14.90
C ARG A 262 -19.76 -9.48 -13.41
N ARG A 263 -20.14 -8.32 -12.86
CA ARG A 263 -20.02 -8.03 -11.41
C ARG A 263 -20.86 -8.98 -10.56
N ARG A 264 -22.10 -9.24 -10.98
CA ARG A 264 -22.97 -10.23 -10.33
C ARG A 264 -22.35 -11.63 -10.36
N ALA A 265 -21.86 -12.06 -11.52
CA ALA A 265 -21.19 -13.34 -11.70
C ALA A 265 -19.96 -13.47 -10.78
N LEU A 266 -19.16 -12.41 -10.67
CA LEU A 266 -17.99 -12.38 -9.78
C LEU A 266 -18.38 -12.58 -8.32
N MET A 267 -19.40 -11.88 -7.83
CA MET A 267 -19.88 -12.03 -6.45
C MET A 267 -20.39 -13.44 -6.16
N HIS A 268 -21.19 -14.02 -7.07
CA HIS A 268 -21.68 -15.39 -6.91
C HIS A 268 -20.55 -16.43 -6.98
N ALA A 269 -19.57 -16.24 -7.85
CA ALA A 269 -18.42 -17.14 -7.96
C ALA A 269 -17.58 -17.15 -6.67
N HIS A 270 -17.33 -15.98 -6.08
CA HIS A 270 -16.64 -15.89 -4.79
C HIS A 270 -17.49 -16.46 -3.65
N ARG A 271 -18.79 -16.16 -3.60
CA ARG A 271 -19.68 -16.75 -2.59
C ARG A 271 -19.75 -18.27 -2.67
N SER A 272 -19.74 -18.83 -3.88
CA SER A 272 -19.69 -20.27 -4.09
C SER A 272 -18.47 -20.90 -3.43
N ARG A 273 -17.28 -20.32 -3.64
CA ARG A 273 -16.03 -20.77 -3.03
C ARG A 273 -16.06 -20.66 -1.50
N ILE A 274 -16.58 -19.55 -0.98
CA ILE A 274 -16.75 -19.35 0.47
C ILE A 274 -17.68 -20.43 1.05
N ARG A 275 -18.82 -20.70 0.41
CA ARG A 275 -19.79 -21.71 0.86
C ARG A 275 -19.26 -23.12 0.79
N GLU A 276 -18.52 -23.45 -0.26
CA GLU A 276 -17.85 -24.75 -0.39
C GLU A 276 -16.88 -24.98 0.77
N GLN A 277 -16.09 -23.96 1.11
CA GLN A 277 -15.14 -24.03 2.21
C GLN A 277 -15.82 -24.11 3.58
N LEU A 278 -17.02 -23.55 3.73
CA LEU A 278 -17.88 -23.72 4.91
C LEU A 278 -18.67 -25.04 4.91
N GLY A 279 -18.52 -25.89 3.89
CA GLY A 279 -19.20 -27.18 3.79
C GLY A 279 -20.64 -27.12 3.25
N ASP A 280 -21.14 -25.95 2.85
CA ASP A 280 -22.47 -25.79 2.25
C ASP A 280 -22.42 -26.02 0.73
N VAL A 281 -22.07 -27.25 0.34
CA VAL A 281 -21.87 -27.66 -1.06
C VAL A 281 -23.11 -27.42 -1.92
N LYS A 282 -24.30 -27.61 -1.35
CA LYS A 282 -25.57 -27.45 -2.08
C LYS A 282 -25.78 -25.98 -2.48
N ARG A 283 -25.57 -25.04 -1.55
CA ARG A 283 -25.71 -23.61 -1.88
C ARG A 283 -24.54 -23.11 -2.72
N ALA A 284 -23.35 -23.68 -2.56
CA ALA A 284 -22.22 -23.40 -3.43
C ALA A 284 -22.54 -23.74 -4.89
N GLU A 285 -23.14 -24.91 -5.17
CA GLU A 285 -23.53 -25.29 -6.53
C GLU A 285 -24.66 -24.41 -7.09
N ALA A 286 -25.60 -23.98 -6.25
CA ALA A 286 -26.63 -23.03 -6.67
C ALA A 286 -26.03 -21.69 -7.13
N ASP A 287 -24.96 -21.23 -6.47
CA ASP A 287 -24.21 -20.04 -6.91
C ASP A 287 -23.44 -20.30 -8.21
N ARG A 288 -22.79 -21.47 -8.38
CA ARG A 288 -22.13 -21.82 -9.66
C ARG A 288 -23.14 -21.83 -10.82
N GLU A 289 -24.32 -22.37 -10.59
CA GLU A 289 -25.38 -22.37 -11.59
C GLU A 289 -25.88 -20.97 -11.93
N GLN A 290 -25.90 -20.05 -10.95
CA GLN A 290 -26.20 -18.64 -11.22
C GLN A 290 -25.12 -17.98 -12.08
N VAL A 291 -23.85 -18.34 -11.90
CA VAL A 291 -22.74 -17.86 -12.74
C VAL A 291 -22.84 -18.40 -14.17
N ARG A 292 -23.14 -19.70 -14.34
CA ARG A 292 -23.36 -20.31 -15.66
C ARG A 292 -24.54 -19.68 -16.39
N ARG A 293 -25.65 -19.40 -15.68
CA ARG A 293 -26.81 -18.68 -16.25
C ARG A 293 -26.47 -17.27 -16.74
N LEU A 294 -25.43 -16.64 -16.20
CA LEU A 294 -24.94 -15.34 -16.65
C LEU A 294 -23.95 -15.46 -17.83
N GLY A 295 -23.63 -16.67 -18.28
CA GLY A 295 -22.74 -16.93 -19.42
C GLY A 295 -21.25 -17.01 -19.05
N PHE A 296 -20.92 -17.19 -17.78
CA PHE A 296 -19.54 -17.23 -17.30
C PHE A 296 -19.17 -18.62 -16.74
N ASP A 297 -17.88 -18.94 -16.80
CA ASP A 297 -17.32 -20.12 -16.14
C ASP A 297 -17.10 -19.83 -14.64
N PRO A 298 -17.69 -20.62 -13.72
CA PRO A 298 -17.59 -20.36 -12.28
C PRO A 298 -16.16 -20.34 -11.74
N ASP A 299 -15.32 -21.28 -12.20
CA ASP A 299 -13.98 -21.47 -11.64
C ASP A 299 -13.00 -20.40 -12.13
N GLN A 300 -13.07 -20.04 -13.42
CA GLN A 300 -12.31 -18.93 -13.98
C GLN A 300 -12.74 -17.61 -13.35
N THR A 301 -14.05 -17.39 -13.20
CA THR A 301 -14.59 -16.18 -12.57
C THR A 301 -14.15 -16.05 -11.13
N ALA A 302 -14.16 -17.15 -10.36
CA ALA A 302 -13.73 -17.16 -8.96
C ALA A 302 -12.23 -16.87 -8.76
N ARG A 303 -11.41 -16.97 -9.82
CA ARG A 303 -9.97 -16.63 -9.79
C ARG A 303 -9.69 -15.14 -10.02
N LEU A 304 -10.64 -14.41 -10.59
CA LEU A 304 -10.49 -12.97 -10.77
C LEU A 304 -10.45 -12.29 -9.39
N ARG A 305 -9.53 -11.35 -9.24
CA ARG A 305 -9.30 -10.54 -8.04
C ARG A 305 -9.30 -9.07 -8.39
N PHE A 306 -9.57 -8.22 -7.40
CA PHE A 306 -9.27 -6.80 -7.50
C PHE A 306 -7.78 -6.58 -7.26
N ALA A 307 -7.25 -5.38 -7.56
CA ALA A 307 -5.94 -5.01 -7.06
C ALA A 307 -6.09 -4.74 -5.54
N ASP A 308 -5.64 -5.67 -4.69
CA ASP A 308 -5.89 -5.63 -3.24
C ASP A 308 -5.20 -4.45 -2.53
N GLY A 309 -4.16 -3.87 -3.14
CA GLY A 309 -3.47 -2.67 -2.63
C GLY A 309 -4.38 -1.45 -2.47
N GLU A 310 -5.55 -1.43 -3.13
CA GLU A 310 -6.49 -0.31 -3.04
C GLU A 310 -7.26 -0.28 -1.70
N LEU A 311 -7.45 -1.41 -1.00
CA LEU A 311 -8.19 -1.44 0.29
C LEU A 311 -7.39 -0.88 1.46
N LEU A 312 -6.10 -1.25 1.58
CA LEU A 312 -5.22 -0.70 2.60
C LEU A 312 -5.02 0.81 2.41
N THR A 313 -4.84 1.21 1.15
CA THR A 313 -4.77 2.62 0.76
C THR A 313 -6.05 3.38 1.15
N TYR A 314 -7.22 2.80 0.86
CA TYR A 314 -8.49 3.39 1.28
C TYR A 314 -8.62 3.48 2.81
N ALA A 315 -8.20 2.45 3.55
CA ALA A 315 -8.22 2.47 5.01
C ALA A 315 -7.33 3.58 5.58
N ALA A 316 -6.14 3.80 5.01
CA ALA A 316 -5.26 4.91 5.39
C ALA A 316 -5.95 6.27 5.16
N TYR A 317 -6.72 6.44 4.09
CA TYR A 317 -7.46 7.68 3.84
C TYR A 317 -8.58 7.92 4.86
N LEU A 318 -9.28 6.86 5.26
CA LEU A 318 -10.28 6.93 6.32
C LEU A 318 -9.65 7.28 7.67
N ASP A 319 -8.46 6.74 7.95
CA ASP A 319 -7.70 7.04 9.17
C ASP A 319 -7.23 8.50 9.19
N THR A 320 -6.66 9.01 8.10
CA THR A 320 -6.31 10.43 7.97
C THR A 320 -7.52 11.33 8.23
N LYS A 321 -8.69 11.00 7.65
CA LYS A 321 -9.93 11.73 7.91
C LYS A 321 -10.33 11.68 9.38
N ALA A 322 -10.27 10.49 10.00
CA ALA A 322 -10.58 10.32 11.41
C ALA A 322 -9.65 11.17 12.28
N TRP A 323 -8.35 11.16 11.99
CA TRP A 323 -7.36 11.92 12.72
C TRP A 323 -7.55 13.43 12.57
N ILE A 324 -7.87 13.93 11.37
CA ILE A 324 -8.24 15.34 11.15
C ILE A 324 -9.44 15.72 12.02
N LEU A 325 -10.52 14.93 11.98
CA LEU A 325 -11.72 15.18 12.79
C LEU A 325 -11.43 15.18 14.29
N PHE A 326 -10.61 14.23 14.74
CA PHE A 326 -10.18 14.13 16.14
C PHE A 326 -9.42 15.39 16.57
N ARG A 327 -8.44 15.81 15.77
CA ARG A 327 -7.62 17.00 16.03
C ARG A 327 -8.41 18.30 15.92
N SER A 328 -9.49 18.31 15.16
CA SER A 328 -10.48 19.40 15.10
C SER A 328 -11.49 19.38 16.26
N GLY A 329 -11.37 18.45 17.21
CA GLY A 329 -12.25 18.35 18.39
C GLY A 329 -13.57 17.60 18.16
N ASN A 330 -13.75 16.94 17.01
CA ASN A 330 -14.94 16.15 16.67
C ASN A 330 -14.69 14.64 16.88
N ALA A 331 -14.35 14.26 18.12
CA ALA A 331 -13.96 12.89 18.46
C ALA A 331 -15.07 11.85 18.18
N SER A 332 -16.34 12.20 18.40
CA SER A 332 -17.48 11.29 18.15
C SER A 332 -17.67 10.96 16.67
N GLU A 333 -17.33 11.88 15.77
CA GLU A 333 -17.32 11.59 14.33
C GLU A 333 -16.04 10.86 13.91
N ALA A 334 -14.90 11.28 14.44
CA ALA A 334 -13.62 10.59 14.24
C ALA A 334 -13.73 9.10 14.54
N GLU A 335 -14.39 8.73 15.65
CA GLU A 335 -14.61 7.33 16.05
C GLU A 335 -15.21 6.49 14.92
N ARG A 336 -16.26 7.00 14.26
CA ARG A 336 -16.94 6.25 13.19
C ARG A 336 -16.02 5.96 12.01
N TRP A 337 -15.16 6.91 11.68
CA TRP A 337 -14.21 6.78 10.58
C TRP A 337 -13.01 5.88 10.96
N ALA A 338 -12.46 6.05 12.16
CA ALA A 338 -11.34 5.24 12.66
C ALA A 338 -11.72 3.76 12.84
N VAL A 339 -12.89 3.46 13.41
CA VAL A 339 -13.41 2.09 13.52
C VAL A 339 -13.53 1.45 12.14
N ARG A 340 -13.99 2.21 11.14
CA ARG A 340 -14.08 1.71 9.77
C ARG A 340 -12.70 1.43 9.18
N ALA A 341 -11.75 2.36 9.37
CA ALA A 341 -10.37 2.19 8.92
C ALA A 341 -9.72 0.93 9.51
N VAL A 342 -9.74 0.79 10.84
CA VAL A 342 -9.18 -0.37 11.56
C VAL A 342 -9.84 -1.68 11.11
N SER A 343 -11.17 -1.71 10.96
CA SER A 343 -11.87 -2.92 10.52
C SER A 343 -11.46 -3.43 9.13
N ILE A 344 -11.06 -2.53 8.24
CA ILE A 344 -10.57 -2.88 6.89
C ILE A 344 -9.11 -3.32 6.99
N THR A 345 -8.29 -2.58 7.72
CA THR A 345 -6.86 -2.87 7.88
C THR A 345 -6.61 -4.20 8.58
N ASP A 346 -7.39 -4.56 9.60
CA ASP A 346 -7.27 -5.86 10.28
C ASP A 346 -7.48 -7.05 9.34
N LEU A 347 -8.45 -6.93 8.44
CA LEU A 347 -8.72 -7.96 7.44
C LEU A 347 -7.54 -8.09 6.47
N ALA A 348 -7.06 -6.96 5.96
CA ALA A 348 -5.93 -6.93 5.04
C ALA A 348 -4.63 -7.43 5.68
N TRP A 349 -4.38 -7.07 6.95
CA TRP A 349 -3.24 -7.54 7.71
C TRP A 349 -3.21 -9.06 7.87
N ARG A 350 -4.35 -9.66 8.24
CA ARG A 350 -4.46 -11.13 8.37
C ARG A 350 -4.21 -11.84 7.03
N ALA A 351 -4.64 -11.24 5.92
CA ALA A 351 -4.36 -11.76 4.58
C ALA A 351 -2.86 -11.72 4.25
N GLU A 352 -2.19 -10.60 4.50
CA GLU A 352 -0.72 -10.46 4.31
C GLU A 352 0.07 -11.40 5.23
N GLU A 353 -0.32 -11.52 6.50
CA GLU A 353 0.35 -12.42 7.46
C GLU A 353 0.27 -13.87 6.99
N ARG A 354 -0.90 -14.31 6.52
CA ARG A 354 -1.07 -15.64 5.95
C ARG A 354 -0.24 -15.83 4.68
N ALA A 355 -0.26 -14.87 3.76
CA ALA A 355 0.53 -14.92 2.53
C ALA A 355 2.03 -15.05 2.82
N ARG A 356 2.53 -14.32 3.83
CA ARG A 356 3.90 -14.45 4.33
C ARG A 356 4.18 -15.86 4.86
N ARG A 357 3.31 -16.41 5.71
CA ARG A 357 3.48 -17.78 6.25
C ARG A 357 3.58 -18.81 5.11
N GLU A 358 2.68 -18.71 4.13
CA GLU A 358 2.69 -19.60 2.96
C GLU A 358 3.94 -19.43 2.07
N ALA A 359 4.53 -18.23 2.00
CA ALA A 359 5.77 -17.98 1.26
C ALA A 359 7.01 -18.54 1.99
N VAL A 360 7.08 -18.36 3.31
CA VAL A 360 8.14 -18.93 4.17
C VAL A 360 8.16 -20.45 4.06
N ASP A 361 6.99 -21.10 4.07
CA ASP A 361 6.85 -22.55 3.91
C ASP A 361 7.38 -23.07 2.56
N ARG A 362 7.43 -22.21 1.53
CA ARG A 362 7.96 -22.54 0.20
C ARG A 362 9.47 -22.30 0.06
N ILE A 363 10.17 -21.89 1.13
CA ILE A 363 11.61 -21.54 1.15
C ILE A 363 11.93 -20.40 0.16
N VAL A 364 10.95 -19.54 -0.13
CA VAL A 364 11.18 -18.29 -0.87
C VAL A 364 11.29 -17.19 0.18
N ARG A 365 12.48 -17.00 0.77
CA ARG A 365 12.77 -15.76 1.49
C ARG A 365 12.86 -14.65 0.45
N ASN A 366 11.90 -13.74 0.48
CA ASN A 366 11.87 -12.57 -0.38
C ASN A 366 11.93 -11.33 0.51
N GLU A 367 13.04 -10.60 0.44
CA GLU A 367 13.26 -9.32 1.13
C GLU A 367 12.10 -8.35 0.88
N GLU A 368 11.54 -8.34 -0.33
CA GLU A 368 10.40 -7.49 -0.68
C GLU A 368 9.12 -7.86 0.11
N ILE A 369 8.91 -9.14 0.40
CA ILE A 369 7.77 -9.59 1.21
C ILE A 369 7.99 -9.19 2.67
N ASP A 370 9.20 -9.37 3.18
CA ASP A 370 9.53 -9.03 4.57
C ASP A 370 9.43 -7.52 4.83
N ASP A 371 9.98 -6.68 3.93
CA ASP A 371 9.87 -5.23 4.02
C ASP A 371 8.40 -4.76 3.88
N ARG A 372 7.63 -5.33 2.94
CA ARG A 372 6.19 -5.03 2.80
C ARG A 372 5.43 -5.35 4.06
N VAL A 373 5.64 -6.55 4.63
CA VAL A 373 4.96 -6.97 5.86
C VAL A 373 5.35 -6.08 7.03
N ALA A 374 6.64 -5.71 7.16
CA ALA A 374 7.10 -4.82 8.22
C ALA A 374 6.42 -3.43 8.12
N ALA A 375 6.38 -2.85 6.92
CA ALA A 375 5.73 -1.57 6.68
C ALA A 375 4.21 -1.63 6.95
N THR A 376 3.53 -2.67 6.45
CA THR A 376 2.09 -2.87 6.72
C THR A 376 1.85 -3.01 8.22
N ARG A 377 2.61 -3.85 8.93
CA ARG A 377 2.47 -4.10 10.37
C ARG A 377 2.53 -2.80 11.18
N ARG A 378 3.48 -1.91 10.86
CA ARG A 378 3.60 -0.60 11.50
C ARG A 378 2.40 0.30 11.19
N GLY A 379 1.96 0.33 9.93
CA GLY A 379 0.74 1.05 9.53
C GLY A 379 -0.50 0.59 10.31
N VAL A 380 -0.68 -0.73 10.50
CA VAL A 380 -1.76 -1.26 11.34
C VAL A 380 -1.65 -0.77 12.78
N ALA A 381 -0.44 -0.81 13.35
CA ALA A 381 -0.19 -0.35 14.72
C ALA A 381 -0.51 1.15 14.89
N ALA A 382 -0.15 2.00 13.93
CA ALA A 382 -0.48 3.42 13.94
C ALA A 382 -2.01 3.66 13.94
N LEU A 383 -2.76 2.92 13.12
CA LEU A 383 -4.23 3.01 13.05
C LEU A 383 -4.89 2.59 14.37
N HIS A 384 -4.43 1.50 15.01
CA HIS A 384 -4.92 1.11 16.34
C HIS A 384 -4.61 2.16 17.40
N TYR A 385 -3.40 2.73 17.37
CA TYR A 385 -3.04 3.79 18.31
C TYR A 385 -3.90 5.04 18.14
N HIS A 386 -4.19 5.48 16.91
CA HIS A 386 -5.16 6.56 16.68
C HIS A 386 -6.55 6.24 17.24
N LEU A 387 -7.04 5.02 16.99
CA LEU A 387 -8.33 4.60 17.50
C LEU A 387 -8.34 4.57 19.04
N ALA A 388 -7.25 4.13 19.67
CA ALA A 388 -7.09 4.17 21.12
C ALA A 388 -7.21 5.61 21.67
N GLU A 389 -6.49 6.56 21.07
CA GLU A 389 -6.56 7.98 21.44
C GLU A 389 -7.98 8.56 21.28
N ILE A 390 -8.64 8.22 20.17
CA ILE A 390 -10.02 8.63 19.92
C ILE A 390 -10.97 8.03 20.96
N TYR A 391 -10.81 6.75 21.30
CA TYR A 391 -11.61 6.09 22.34
C TYR A 391 -11.43 6.72 23.71
N ARG A 392 -10.20 7.05 24.12
CA ARG A 392 -9.95 7.80 25.37
C ARG A 392 -10.73 9.12 25.38
N ALA A 393 -10.68 9.86 24.27
CA ALA A 393 -11.36 11.15 24.16
C ALA A 393 -12.89 11.07 24.18
N VAL A 394 -13.48 9.95 23.75
CA VAL A 394 -14.94 9.70 23.86
C VAL A 394 -15.34 8.93 25.13
N GLY A 395 -14.41 8.72 26.06
CA GLY A 395 -14.68 8.06 27.35
C GLY A 395 -14.79 6.53 27.30
N LYS A 396 -14.27 5.90 26.25
CA LYS A 396 -14.25 4.44 26.03
C LYS A 396 -12.91 3.82 26.43
N GLU A 397 -12.56 3.94 27.71
CA GLU A 397 -11.24 3.56 28.22
C GLU A 397 -10.92 2.06 28.08
N THR A 398 -11.95 1.22 28.19
CA THR A 398 -11.79 -0.24 28.04
C THR A 398 -11.42 -0.57 26.59
N GLU A 399 -12.12 0.03 25.63
CA GLU A 399 -11.84 -0.12 24.22
C GLU A 399 -10.48 0.45 23.85
N ALA A 400 -10.10 1.61 24.40
CA ALA A 400 -8.76 2.17 24.22
C ALA A 400 -7.65 1.22 24.70
N THR A 401 -7.84 0.58 25.85
CA THR A 401 -6.89 -0.41 26.39
C THR A 401 -6.75 -1.62 25.46
N ILE A 402 -7.86 -2.09 24.88
CA ILE A 402 -7.85 -3.20 23.90
C ILE A 402 -7.03 -2.82 22.66
N GLU A 403 -7.19 -1.59 22.15
CA GLU A 403 -6.43 -1.14 20.97
C GLU A 403 -4.93 -0.96 21.28
N ASP A 404 -4.57 -0.49 22.48
CA ASP A 404 -3.18 -0.46 22.95
C ASP A 404 -2.57 -1.86 23.05
N GLU A 405 -3.32 -2.84 23.53
CA GLU A 405 -2.88 -4.24 23.58
C GLU A 405 -2.60 -4.77 22.18
N ARG A 406 -3.45 -4.45 21.19
CA ARG A 406 -3.19 -4.81 19.78
C ARG A 406 -1.91 -4.20 19.22
N VAL A 407 -1.61 -2.95 19.56
CA VAL A 407 -0.34 -2.30 19.18
C VAL A 407 0.85 -3.09 19.74
N ARG A 408 0.77 -3.56 20.99
CA ARG A 408 1.80 -4.39 21.62
C ARG A 408 1.91 -5.79 21.00
N GLU A 409 0.79 -6.42 20.64
CA GLU A 409 0.78 -7.68 19.88
C GLU A 409 1.45 -7.52 18.50
N LEU A 410 1.31 -6.35 17.89
CA LEU A 410 2.03 -5.96 16.68
C LEU A 410 3.50 -5.62 16.94
N GLY A 411 4.01 -5.75 18.16
CA GLY A 411 5.42 -5.62 18.50
C GLY A 411 5.91 -4.18 18.61
N PHE A 412 5.00 -3.24 18.87
CA PHE A 412 5.31 -1.82 19.07
C PHE A 412 4.80 -1.35 20.43
N GLU A 413 5.39 -0.27 20.94
CA GLU A 413 4.83 0.44 22.09
C GLU A 413 3.82 1.50 21.60
N PRO A 414 2.64 1.61 22.24
CA PRO A 414 1.70 2.69 21.96
C PRO A 414 2.32 4.05 22.22
N GLY A 415 2.39 4.90 21.19
CA GLY A 415 2.86 6.26 21.35
C GLY A 415 3.17 6.98 20.04
N PRO A 416 3.56 8.27 20.14
CA PRO A 416 3.87 9.12 18.98
C PRO A 416 5.00 8.61 18.08
N THR A 417 5.82 7.68 18.57
CA THR A 417 6.92 7.07 17.81
C THR A 417 6.46 6.13 16.71
N LEU A 418 5.16 5.82 16.60
CA LEU A 418 4.61 4.96 15.56
C LEU A 418 4.55 5.61 14.17
N PHE A 419 4.62 6.94 14.12
CA PHE A 419 4.34 7.74 12.93
C PHE A 419 5.56 8.09 12.09
#